data_AF-A0A6A2SHE7-F1
#
_entry.id   AF-A0A6A2SHE7-F1
#
_cell.length_a   1.000
_cell.length_b   1.000
_cell.length_c   1.000
_cell.angle_alpha   90.00
_cell.angle_beta   90.00
_cell.angle_gamma   90.00
#
_symmetry.space_group_name_H-M   'P 1'
#
loop_
_entity.id
_entity.type
_entity.pdbx_description
1 polymer ?
#
loop_
_entity_poly.entity_id
_entity_poly.type
_entity_poly.pdbx_seq_one_letter_code
_entity_poly.pdbx_strand_id
1 'polypeptide(L)'
;MPNLPAVEATKRAVHDTRTRVLLSKTKMTSIAEACGRNRMTVAKWLDGDDISLAAYIAAQQLSGGDPIETLANALNAENTIPALGKEGAE
;
A
#
# COMPACT_ATOMS: atom_id res chain seq x y z
N MET A 1 -11.15 -15.34 10.60
CA MET A 1 -12.15 -14.44 9.97
C MET A 1 -12.15 -14.75 8.49
N PRO A 2 -13.31 -14.79 7.80
CA PRO A 2 -13.29 -14.88 6.34
C PRO A 2 -12.52 -13.69 5.78
N ASN A 3 -11.60 -13.93 4.83
CA ASN A 3 -10.87 -12.87 4.14
C ASN A 3 -11.87 -12.10 3.27
N LEU A 4 -12.41 -11.00 3.81
CA LEU A 4 -13.30 -10.14 3.04
C LEU A 4 -12.49 -9.51 1.89
N PRO A 5 -13.01 -9.52 0.65
CA PRO A 5 -12.35 -8.92 -0.51
C PRO A 5 -11.77 -7.53 -0.26
N ALA A 6 -12.57 -6.67 0.37
CA ALA A 6 -12.17 -5.30 0.71
C ALA A 6 -10.99 -5.23 1.70
N VAL A 7 -10.89 -6.18 2.64
CA VAL A 7 -9.79 -6.25 3.62
C VAL A 7 -8.49 -6.62 2.92
N GLU A 8 -8.52 -7.62 2.04
CA GLU A 8 -7.33 -8.03 1.27
C GLU A 8 -6.89 -6.95 0.27
N ALA A 9 -7.84 -6.27 -0.37
CA ALA A 9 -7.53 -5.12 -1.23
C ALA A 9 -6.87 -3.98 -0.44
N THR A 10 -7.36 -3.70 0.79
CA THR A 10 -6.76 -2.68 1.64
C THR A 10 -5.31 -3.02 1.97
N LYS A 11 -5.02 -4.25 2.41
CA LYS A 11 -3.67 -4.72 2.70
C LYS A 11 -2.71 -4.55 1.52
N ARG A 12 -3.14 -4.99 0.33
CA ARG A 12 -2.35 -4.83 -0.91
C ARG A 12 -2.06 -3.37 -1.20
N ALA A 13 -3.08 -2.50 -1.12
CA ALA A 13 -2.91 -1.07 -1.32
C ALA A 13 -1.92 -0.45 -0.31
N VAL A 14 -1.94 -0.86 0.96
CA VAL A 14 -0.97 -0.41 1.98
C VAL A 14 0.45 -0.87 1.62
N HIS A 15 0.61 -2.13 1.23
CA HIS A 15 1.91 -2.70 0.87
C HIS A 15 2.52 -2.06 -0.38
N ASP A 16 1.71 -1.81 -1.40
CA ASP A 16 2.13 -1.09 -2.62
C ASP A 16 2.54 0.34 -2.29
N THR A 17 1.78 1.01 -1.41
CA THR A 17 2.11 2.36 -0.91
C THR A 17 3.43 2.36 -0.18
N ARG A 18 3.67 1.40 0.73
CA ARG A 18 4.93 1.25 1.45
C ARG A 18 6.10 1.07 0.49
N THR A 19 5.96 0.14 -0.45
CA THR A 19 6.98 -0.14 -1.46
C THR A 19 7.33 1.12 -2.24
N ARG A 20 6.32 1.88 -2.68
CA ARG A 20 6.53 3.15 -3.37
C ARG A 20 7.27 4.17 -2.52
N VAL A 21 6.84 4.40 -1.28
CA VAL A 21 7.49 5.32 -0.33
C VAL A 21 8.97 4.98 -0.12
N LEU A 22 9.30 3.70 -0.03
CA LEU A 22 10.68 3.24 0.11
C LEU A 22 11.50 3.49 -1.16
N LEU A 23 10.96 3.15 -2.33
CA LEU A 23 11.63 3.32 -3.62
C LEU A 23 11.84 4.79 -4.00
N SER A 24 10.85 5.65 -3.75
CA SER A 24 10.94 7.09 -3.97
C SER A 24 11.79 7.81 -2.93
N LYS A 25 12.19 7.12 -1.86
CA LYS A 25 12.88 7.69 -0.68
C LYS A 25 12.10 8.85 -0.06
N THR A 26 10.77 8.77 -0.09
CA THR A 26 9.90 9.82 0.47
C THR A 26 10.12 9.92 1.98
N LYS A 27 10.30 11.15 2.46
CA LYS A 27 10.57 11.40 3.88
C LYS A 27 9.31 11.11 4.71
N MET A 28 9.43 10.20 5.66
CA MET A 28 8.35 9.85 6.60
C MET A 28 7.79 11.06 7.37
N THR A 29 8.65 12.03 7.68
CA THR A 29 8.25 13.28 8.37
C THR A 29 7.32 14.14 7.52
N SER A 30 7.54 14.20 6.21
CA SER A 30 6.68 14.95 5.29
C SER A 30 5.29 14.33 5.17
N ILE A 31 5.20 13.00 5.17
CA ILE A 31 3.92 12.28 5.21
C ILE A 31 3.18 12.57 6.53
N ALA A 32 3.92 12.54 7.64
CA ALA A 32 3.38 12.81 8.97
C ALA A 32 2.83 14.23 9.10
N GLU A 33 3.55 15.24 8.59
CA GLU A 33 3.09 16.62 8.50
C GLU A 33 1.81 16.75 7.64
N ALA A 34 1.79 16.13 6.46
CA ALA A 34 0.67 16.22 5.53
C ALA A 34 -0.63 15.58 6.05
N CYS A 35 -0.53 14.53 6.87
CA CYS A 35 -1.70 13.86 7.46
C CYS A 35 -1.99 14.26 8.92
N GLY A 36 -1.22 15.20 9.49
CA GLY A 36 -1.40 15.68 10.87
C GLY A 36 -1.16 14.60 11.93
N ARG A 37 -0.18 13.71 11.71
CA ARG A 37 0.15 12.60 12.62
C ARG A 37 1.59 12.65 13.08
N ASN A 38 1.89 11.88 14.12
CA ASN A 38 3.27 11.68 14.54
C ASN A 38 4.01 10.74 13.56
N ARG A 39 5.29 11.03 13.28
CA ARG A 39 6.15 10.20 12.41
C ARG A 39 6.14 8.71 12.80
N MET A 40 6.20 8.40 14.10
CA MET A 40 6.25 7.02 14.59
C MET A 40 4.95 6.25 14.27
N THR A 41 3.81 6.94 14.32
CA THR A 41 2.51 6.38 13.93
C THR A 41 2.48 6.05 12.44
N VAL A 42 2.95 6.98 11.59
CA VAL A 42 3.02 6.76 10.13
C VAL A 42 3.96 5.60 9.79
N ALA A 43 5.13 5.52 10.44
CA ALA A 43 6.05 4.41 10.26
C ALA A 43 5.39 3.07 10.61
N LYS A 44 4.73 3.00 11.77
CA LYS A 44 4.00 1.79 12.19
C LYS A 44 2.91 1.38 11.20
N TRP A 45 2.17 2.33 10.63
CA TRP A 45 1.14 2.03 9.65
C TRP A 45 1.73 1.54 8.32
N LEU A 46 2.77 2.19 7.81
CA LEU A 46 3.42 1.77 6.57
C LEU A 46 4.09 0.40 6.72
N ASP A 47 4.55 0.04 7.91
CA ASP A 47 5.10 -1.29 8.18
C ASP A 47 4.02 -2.36 8.43
N GLY A 48 2.76 -1.96 8.58
CA GLY A 48 1.63 -2.83 8.84
C GLY A 48 0.75 -3.10 7.62
N ASP A 49 -0.42 -3.67 7.90
CA ASP A 49 -1.43 -4.09 6.92
C ASP A 49 -2.55 -3.06 6.72
N ASP A 50 -2.57 -2.01 7.55
CA ASP A 50 -3.63 -1.01 7.58
C ASP A 50 -3.05 0.38 7.90
N ILE A 51 -3.70 1.40 7.35
CA ILE A 51 -3.30 2.80 7.48
C ILE A 51 -4.54 3.69 7.42
N SER A 52 -4.50 4.82 8.13
CA SER A 52 -5.58 5.80 8.00
C SER A 52 -5.67 6.34 6.56
N LEU A 53 -6.89 6.59 6.07
CA LEU A 53 -7.10 7.11 4.72
C LEU A 53 -6.30 8.39 4.44
N ALA A 54 -6.20 9.31 5.42
CA ALA A 54 -5.41 10.53 5.27
C ALA A 54 -3.91 10.25 5.05
N ALA A 55 -3.35 9.29 5.79
CA ALA A 55 -1.95 8.92 5.64
C ALA A 55 -1.70 8.10 4.37
N TYR A 56 -2.66 7.29 3.93
CA TYR A 56 -2.63 6.61 2.62
C TYR A 56 -2.52 7.62 1.47
N ILE A 57 -3.43 8.59 1.42
CA ILE A 57 -3.46 9.62 0.38
C ILE A 57 -2.18 10.45 0.40
N ALA A 58 -1.75 10.91 1.59
CA ALA A 58 -0.52 11.68 1.73
C ALA A 58 0.72 10.90 1.28
N ALA A 59 0.82 9.62 1.66
CA ALA A 59 1.94 8.76 1.28
C ALA A 59 1.99 8.55 -0.24
N GLN A 60 0.85 8.30 -0.89
CA GLN A 60 0.77 8.16 -2.34
C GLN A 60 1.20 9.45 -3.06
N GLN A 61 0.58 10.58 -2.71
CA GLN A 61 0.89 11.87 -3.34
C GLN A 61 2.36 12.27 -3.19
N LEU A 62 2.92 12.12 -1.99
CA LEU A 62 4.31 12.51 -1.70
C LEU A 62 5.35 11.49 -2.21
N SER A 63 4.92 10.30 -2.61
CA SER A 63 5.78 9.30 -3.26
C SER A 63 5.56 9.19 -4.77
N GLY A 64 4.77 10.11 -5.34
CA GLY A 64 4.51 10.20 -6.78
C GLY A 64 3.59 9.10 -7.31
N GLY A 65 2.72 8.56 -6.47
CA GLY A 65 1.68 7.61 -6.86
C GLY A 65 0.29 8.24 -6.92
N ASP A 66 -0.64 7.55 -7.58
CA ASP A 66 -2.05 7.86 -7.60
C ASP A 66 -2.80 6.95 -6.60
N PRO A 67 -3.44 7.52 -5.56
CA PRO A 67 -4.17 6.73 -4.56
C PRO A 67 -5.42 6.03 -5.12
N ILE A 68 -6.07 6.59 -6.14
CA ILE A 68 -7.24 5.96 -6.76
C ILE A 68 -6.80 4.80 -7.64
N GLU A 69 -5.76 4.99 -8.45
CA GLU A 69 -5.20 3.93 -9.29
C GLU A 69 -4.68 2.76 -8.44
N THR A 70 -3.93 3.06 -7.37
CA THR A 70 -3.40 2.02 -6.47
C THR A 70 -4.54 1.22 -5.82
N LEU A 71 -5.58 1.87 -5.33
CA LEU A 71 -6.72 1.19 -4.74
C LEU A 71 -7.52 0.37 -5.77
N ALA A 72 -7.73 0.92 -6.97
CA ALA A 72 -8.41 0.21 -8.05
C ALA A 72 -7.65 -1.05 -8.46
N ASN A 73 -6.32 -0.96 -8.59
CA ASN A 73 -5.47 -2.12 -8.88
C ASN A 73 -5.55 -3.17 -7.77
N ALA A 74 -5.53 -2.75 -6.51
CA ALA A 74 -5.61 -3.66 -5.37
C ALA A 74 -6.97 -4.39 -5.27
N LEU A 75 -8.06 -3.73 -5.65
CA LEU A 75 -9.40 -4.32 -5.76
C LEU A 75 -9.50 -5.31 -6.93
N ASN A 76 -8.87 -4.99 -8.06
CA ASN A 76 -8.90 -5.84 -9.26
C ASN A 76 -7.91 -7.03 -9.19
N ALA A 77 -6.97 -7.02 -8.25
CA ALA A 77 -5.99 -8.08 -8.06
C ALA A 77 -6.62 -9.45 -7.69
N GLU A 78 -7.91 -9.51 -7.35
CA GLU A 78 -8.64 -10.76 -7.11
C GLU A 78 -8.76 -11.68 -8.34
N ASN A 79 -8.41 -11.20 -9.54
CA ASN A 79 -8.46 -12.00 -10.77
C ASN A 79 -7.11 -12.55 -11.24
N THR A 80 -6.00 -12.24 -10.55
CA THR A 80 -4.69 -12.74 -10.94
C THR A 80 -4.23 -13.79 -9.94
N ILE A 81 -4.62 -15.05 -10.18
CA ILE A 81 -3.86 -16.18 -9.65
C ILE A 81 -2.44 -16.00 -10.20
N PRO A 82 -1.39 -15.81 -9.38
CA PRO A 82 -0.04 -15.82 -9.90
C PRO A 82 0.15 -17.20 -10.54
N ALA A 83 0.44 -17.21 -11.84
CA ALA A 83 0.77 -18.43 -12.56
C ALA A 83 1.93 -19.09 -11.82
N LEU A 84 1.62 -20.14 -11.04
CA LEU A 84 2.62 -21.00 -10.45
C LEU A 84 3.46 -21.54 -11.59
N GLY A 85 4.77 -21.27 -11.53
CA GLY A 85 5.75 -21.63 -12.53
C GLY A 85 5.55 -23.08 -13.00
N LYS A 86 5.10 -23.22 -14.25
CA LYS A 86 5.29 -24.41 -15.04
C LYS A 86 6.53 -24.23 -15.89
N GLU A 87 7.70 -24.12 -15.24
CA GLU A 87 8.98 -24.30 -15.91
C GLU A 87 9.82 -25.21 -15.01
N GLY A 88 9.92 -26.47 -15.43
CA GLY A 88 10.54 -27.55 -14.67
C GLY A 88 9.94 -28.91 -15.02
N ALA A 89 9.71 -29.15 -16.31
CA ALA A 89 9.54 -30.49 -16.87
C ALA A 89 10.65 -30.68 -17.89
N GLU A 90 11.79 -31.16 -17.42
CA GLU A 90 12.73 -32.02 -18.15
C GLU A 90 13.27 -33.08 -17.18
#